data_AF-A0A8T4UH67-F1
#
_entry.id   AF-A0A8T4UH67-F1
#
_cell.length_a   1.000
_cell.length_b   1.000
_cell.length_c   1.000
_cell.angle_alpha   90.00
_cell.angle_beta   90.00
_cell.angle_gamma   90.00
#
_symmetry.space_group_name_H-M   'P 1'
#
loop_
_entity.id
_entity.type
_entity.pdbx_description
1 polymer ?
#
loop_
_entity_poly.entity_id
_entity_poly.type
_entity_poly.pdbx_seq_one_letter_code
_entity_poly.pdbx_strand_id
1 'polypeptide(L)'
;MNKNILIIVILVLIFLVGCSKTSYDEGDLVYKNVCESKGYEWMEMIEKRNDTKISENICFGCMVDGNHICTLDEFNELEPLIKKS
;
A
#
# COMPACT_ATOMS: atom_id res chain seq x y z
N MET A 1 -21.58 37.47 -14.63
CA MET A 1 -21.17 36.15 -14.09
C MET A 1 -21.02 36.28 -12.60
N ASN A 2 -21.85 35.58 -11.82
CA ASN A 2 -21.84 35.67 -10.36
C ASN A 2 -20.51 35.10 -9.85
N LYS A 3 -19.79 35.90 -9.06
CA LYS A 3 -18.50 35.56 -8.45
C LYS A 3 -18.54 34.21 -7.71
N ASN A 4 -19.74 33.81 -7.24
CA ASN A 4 -20.02 32.54 -6.58
C ASN A 4 -19.96 31.32 -7.51
N ILE A 5 -20.27 31.47 -8.81
CA ILE A 5 -20.22 30.37 -9.78
C ILE A 5 -18.76 30.00 -10.11
N LEU A 6 -17.87 31.00 -10.17
CA LEU A 6 -16.45 30.78 -10.46
C LEU A 6 -15.76 29.95 -9.35
N ILE A 7 -16.13 30.19 -8.09
CA ILE A 7 -15.57 29.47 -6.93
C ILE A 7 -15.99 28.00 -6.94
N ILE A 8 -17.25 27.71 -7.29
CA ILE A 8 -17.77 26.34 -7.35
C ILE A 8 -17.06 25.55 -8.46
N VAL A 9 -16.83 26.16 -9.62
CA VAL A 9 -16.13 25.51 -10.75
C VAL A 9 -14.68 25.16 -10.38
N ILE A 10 -13.99 26.04 -9.64
CA ILE A 10 -12.61 25.79 -9.18
C ILE A 10 -12.57 24.64 -8.17
N LEU A 11 -13.53 24.55 -7.25
CA LEU A 11 -13.59 23.46 -6.26
C LEU A 11 -13.82 22.09 -6.91
N VAL A 12 -14.62 22.01 -7.97
CA VAL A 12 -14.88 20.74 -8.69
C VAL A 12 -13.65 20.26 -9.47
N LEU A 13 -12.81 21.17 -9.98
CA LEU A 13 -11.61 20.82 -10.74
C LEU A 13 -10.50 20.17 -9.90
N ILE A 14 -10.44 20.47 -8.59
CA ILE A 14 -9.39 19.94 -7.70
C ILE A 14 -9.62 18.45 -7.37
N PHE A 15 -10.87 17.97 -7.42
CA PHE A 15 -11.20 16.56 -7.13
C PHE A 15 -10.82 15.58 -8.26
N LEU A 16 -10.49 16.05 -9.47
CA LEU A 16 -10.20 15.18 -10.62
C LEU A 16 -8.72 14.80 -10.78
N VAL A 17 -7.82 15.34 -9.94
CA VAL A 17 -6.36 15.14 -10.09
C VAL A 17 -5.85 13.92 -9.30
N GLY A 18 -6.71 13.20 -8.57
CA GLY A 18 -6.30 12.10 -7.68
C GLY A 18 -6.21 10.70 -8.29
N CYS A 19 -6.58 10.48 -9.55
CA CYS A 19 -6.56 9.14 -10.17
C CYS A 19 -5.25 8.88 -10.93
N SER A 20 -4.11 8.91 -10.24
CA SER A 20 -2.89 8.31 -10.77
C SER A 20 -3.07 6.79 -10.74
N LYS A 21 -3.31 6.21 -11.93
CA LYS A 21 -3.30 4.76 -12.13
C LYS A 21 -1.89 4.24 -11.84
N THR A 22 -1.69 3.67 -10.66
CA THR A 22 -0.58 2.77 -10.40
C THR A 22 -0.79 1.54 -11.28
N SER A 23 0.10 1.32 -12.23
CA SER A 23 0.19 0.06 -12.98
C SER A 23 0.52 -1.04 -11.98
N TYR A 24 -0.52 -1.69 -11.46
CA TYR A 24 -0.36 -2.91 -10.68
C TYR A 24 0.13 -4.01 -11.61
N ASP A 25 1.25 -4.63 -11.27
CA ASP A 25 1.63 -5.90 -11.86
C ASP A 25 0.58 -6.96 -11.44
N GLU A 26 0.27 -7.92 -12.31
CA GLU A 26 -0.67 -9.01 -11.96
C GLU A 26 -0.16 -9.81 -10.76
N GLY A 27 1.18 -9.91 -10.59
CA GLY A 27 1.81 -10.50 -9.41
C GLY A 27 1.47 -9.76 -8.11
N ASP A 28 1.45 -8.42 -8.15
CA ASP A 28 1.12 -7.58 -7.00
C ASP A 28 -0.35 -7.73 -6.59
N LEU A 29 -1.24 -7.99 -7.54
CA LEU A 29 -2.66 -8.22 -7.27
C LEU A 29 -2.88 -9.53 -6.50
N VAL A 30 -2.19 -10.61 -6.91
CA VAL A 30 -2.26 -11.89 -6.19
C VAL A 30 -1.73 -11.72 -4.77
N TYR A 31 -0.57 -11.08 -4.61
CA TYR A 31 0.01 -10.87 -3.29
C TYR A 31 -0.87 -10.00 -2.41
N LYS A 32 -1.39 -8.89 -2.93
CA LYS A 32 -2.35 -8.03 -2.22
C LYS A 32 -3.55 -8.82 -1.70
N ASN A 33 -4.17 -9.64 -2.55
CA ASN A 33 -5.34 -10.43 -2.15
C ASN A 33 -4.99 -11.41 -1.02
N VAL A 34 -3.82 -12.06 -1.07
CA VAL A 34 -3.33 -12.92 0.01
C VAL A 34 -3.15 -12.12 1.30
N CYS A 35 -2.52 -10.95 1.21
CA CYS A 35 -2.29 -10.03 2.31
C CYS A 35 -3.59 -9.66 3.05
N GLU A 36 -4.54 -9.12 2.29
CA GLU A 36 -5.81 -8.63 2.81
C GLU A 36 -6.68 -9.78 3.32
N SER A 37 -6.63 -10.96 2.67
CA SER A 37 -7.38 -12.15 3.12
C SER A 37 -6.95 -12.66 4.49
N LYS A 38 -5.69 -12.42 4.88
CA LYS A 38 -5.17 -12.75 6.21
C LYS A 38 -5.39 -11.64 7.25
N GLY A 39 -5.95 -10.51 6.82
CA GLY A 39 -6.25 -9.36 7.66
C GLY A 39 -5.05 -8.45 7.94
N TYR A 40 -4.03 -8.49 7.08
CA TYR A 40 -2.89 -7.58 7.15
C TYR A 40 -3.13 -6.35 6.27
N GLU A 41 -2.51 -5.24 6.65
CA GLU A 41 -2.57 -4.01 5.86
C GLU A 41 -1.62 -4.11 4.65
N TRP A 42 -2.12 -3.67 3.49
CA TRP A 42 -1.37 -3.56 2.26
C TRP A 42 -0.99 -2.10 2.03
N MET A 43 0.31 -1.79 2.01
CA MET A 43 0.79 -0.41 1.92
C MET A 43 2.10 -0.29 1.14
N GLU A 44 2.37 0.90 0.61
CA GLU A 44 3.64 1.23 -0.02
C GLU A 44 4.59 1.82 1.02
N MET A 45 5.68 1.11 1.31
CA MET A 45 6.75 1.63 2.15
C MET A 45 8.06 0.88 1.94
N ILE A 46 9.09 1.31 2.67
CA ILE A 46 10.38 0.66 2.67
C ILE A 46 10.30 -0.69 3.38
N GLU A 47 11.00 -1.69 2.86
CA GLU A 47 11.11 -2.99 3.52
C GLU A 47 11.75 -2.89 4.91
N LYS A 48 11.07 -3.47 5.91
CA LYS A 48 11.55 -3.49 7.29
C LYS A 48 11.27 -4.82 7.98
N ARG A 49 12.13 -5.18 8.94
CA ARG A 49 11.96 -6.32 9.84
C ARG A 49 12.17 -5.86 11.28
N ASN A 50 11.20 -6.12 12.15
CA ASN A 50 11.20 -5.68 13.55
C ASN A 50 11.57 -4.18 13.70
N ASP A 51 10.88 -3.33 12.92
CA ASP A 51 11.13 -1.88 12.83
C ASP A 51 12.53 -1.45 12.37
N THR A 52 13.36 -2.40 11.95
CA THR A 52 14.67 -2.12 11.33
C THR A 52 14.51 -2.14 9.82
N LYS A 53 14.90 -1.04 9.18
CA LYS A 53 15.01 -0.97 7.72
C LYS A 53 16.04 -1.97 7.21
N ILE A 54 15.64 -2.84 6.28
CA ILE A 54 16.54 -3.86 5.69
C ILE A 54 16.90 -3.59 4.24
N SER A 55 16.14 -2.73 3.56
CA SER A 55 16.37 -2.32 2.17
C SER A 55 16.10 -0.82 2.02
N GLU A 56 16.66 -0.19 0.99
CA GLU A 56 16.26 1.15 0.53
C GLU A 56 15.10 1.10 -0.47
N ASN A 57 14.71 -0.11 -0.90
CA ASN A 57 13.66 -0.30 -1.90
C ASN A 57 12.27 -0.01 -1.31
N ILE A 58 11.50 0.83 -2.01
CA ILE A 58 10.09 1.08 -1.73
C ILE A 58 9.28 0.05 -2.52
N CYS A 59 8.38 -0.66 -1.85
CA CYS A 59 7.54 -1.68 -2.45
C CYS A 59 6.11 -1.55 -1.88
N PHE A 60 5.13 -2.07 -2.60
CA PHE A 60 3.85 -2.42 -1.98
C PHE A 60 3.99 -3.79 -1.32
N GLY A 61 3.60 -3.89 -0.05
CA GLY A 61 3.81 -5.09 0.74
C GLY A 61 2.85 -5.24 1.91
N CYS A 62 2.98 -6.37 2.61
CA CYS A 62 2.20 -6.66 3.81
C CYS A 62 2.83 -6.14 5.08
N MET A 63 2.00 -5.51 5.92
CA MET A 63 2.37 -5.11 7.27
C MET A 63 1.99 -6.21 8.29
N VAL A 64 3.00 -6.93 8.79
CA VAL A 64 2.84 -8.05 9.74
C VAL A 64 3.62 -7.77 11.02
N ASP A 65 2.94 -7.37 12.09
CA ASP A 65 3.50 -7.14 13.43
C ASP A 65 4.86 -6.37 13.42
N GLY A 66 4.88 -5.17 12.84
CA GLY A 66 6.11 -4.36 12.74
C GLY A 66 7.07 -4.72 11.58
N ASN A 67 6.76 -5.77 10.79
CA ASN A 67 7.49 -6.16 9.59
C ASN A 67 6.76 -5.74 8.30
N HIS A 68 7.43 -5.02 7.41
CA HIS A 68 6.92 -4.74 6.07
C HIS A 68 7.60 -5.68 5.08
N ILE A 69 6.83 -6.59 4.48
CA ILE A 69 7.34 -7.67 3.62
C ILE A 69 6.96 -7.37 2.18
N CYS A 70 7.95 -7.31 1.29
CA CYS A 70 7.78 -6.85 -0.09
C CYS A 70 7.37 -7.94 -1.08
N THR A 71 7.53 -9.21 -0.72
CA THR A 71 7.31 -10.33 -1.65
C THR A 71 6.42 -11.39 -1.05
N LEU A 72 5.63 -12.05 -1.91
CA LEU A 72 4.75 -13.14 -1.51
C LEU A 72 5.53 -14.34 -0.94
N ASP A 73 6.69 -14.64 -1.51
CA ASP A 73 7.52 -15.75 -1.06
C ASP A 73 8.03 -15.53 0.36
N GLU A 74 8.61 -14.36 0.66
CA GLU A 74 9.04 -14.03 2.02
C GLU A 74 7.86 -13.95 2.99
N PHE A 75 6.70 -13.48 2.53
CA PHE A 75 5.51 -13.45 3.36
C PHE A 75 5.07 -14.85 3.78
N ASN A 76 5.06 -15.79 2.83
CA ASN A 76 4.69 -17.18 3.12
C ASN A 76 5.70 -17.86 4.06
N GLU A 77 6.97 -17.46 4.02
CA GLU A 77 8.01 -17.97 4.92
C GLU A 77 7.94 -17.36 6.32
N LEU A 78 7.76 -16.04 6.42
CA LEU A 78 7.89 -15.30 7.67
C LEU A 78 6.59 -15.17 8.45
N GLU A 79 5.44 -15.02 7.78
CA GLU A 79 4.15 -14.80 8.45
C GLU A 79 3.79 -15.91 9.46
N PRO A 80 4.00 -17.21 9.17
CA PRO A 80 3.74 -18.27 10.16
C PRO A 80 4.67 -18.23 11.39
N LEU A 81 5.83 -17.59 11.28
CA LEU A 81 6.85 -17.49 12.33
C LEU A 81 6.65 -16.25 13.20
N ILE A 82 6.01 -15.22 12.66
CA ILE A 82 5.63 -14.02 13.39
C ILE A 82 4.40 -14.38 14.24
N LYS A 83 4.63 -14.68 15.51
CA LYS A 83 3.54 -14.96 16.45
C LYS A 83 2.64 -13.73 16.51
N LYS A 84 1.33 -13.89 16.24
CA LYS A 84 0.34 -12.85 16.55
C LYS A 84 0.45 -12.53 18.04
N SER A 85 1.10 -11.42 18.34
CA SER A 85 1.22 -10.80 19.66
C SER A 85 -0.13 -10.37 20.19
#